data_AF-A0A2G4HJE4-F1
#
_entry.id   AF-A0A2G4HJE4-F1
#
_cell.length_a   1.000
_cell.length_b   1.000
_cell.length_c   1.000
_cell.angle_alpha   90.00
_cell.angle_beta   90.00
_cell.angle_gamma   90.00
#
_symmetry.space_group_name_H-M   'P 1'
#
loop_
_entity.id
_entity.type
_entity.pdbx_description
1 polymer ?
#
loop_
_entity_poly.entity_id
_entity_poly.type
_entity_poly.pdbx_seq_one_letter_code
_entity_poly.pdbx_strand_id
1 'polypeptide(L)'
;MAPGAAEFCGDGPAVAGWSTLGPFSPSLGHGPKPLPSLRLPCAIDPAAAPPPWSLSRPLLQAVLDDRLSDRFVCELIWWRLGYRPVAADGGAGPQPAAWRATPATPAAWAERFPGAPELVAERPANVQLTRSIPAPFKQLLKEQLGFGGYRIGELYPRRTRRAVAVNWLLAHLAGQGEPLADSGPLPPLLDSPPDPVVGHPGDRPVA
;
A
#
# COMPACT_ATOMS: atom_id res chain seq x y z
N MET A 1 20.77 49.42 8.51
CA MET A 1 20.37 48.07 8.05
C MET A 1 18.88 48.14 7.77
N ALA A 2 18.53 48.25 6.49
CA ALA A 2 17.16 48.45 6.00
C ALA A 2 16.36 47.12 6.02
N PRO A 3 15.02 47.20 6.06
CA PRO A 3 14.10 46.06 6.05
C PRO A 3 13.87 45.50 4.64
N GLY A 4 13.70 44.17 4.52
CA GLY A 4 13.37 43.49 3.27
C GLY A 4 11.90 43.04 3.28
N ALA A 5 11.04 43.87 2.67
CA ALA A 5 9.65 43.55 2.37
C ALA A 5 9.55 42.85 1.00
N ALA A 6 8.52 42.01 0.88
CA ALA A 6 8.18 41.17 -0.26
C ALA A 6 7.63 41.95 -1.46
N GLU A 7 7.82 41.33 -2.63
CA GLU A 7 6.98 41.27 -3.84
C GLU A 7 6.16 42.50 -4.27
N PHE A 8 6.41 42.96 -5.50
CA PHE A 8 5.42 43.00 -6.59
C PHE A 8 6.13 43.49 -7.87
N CYS A 9 6.01 42.75 -8.97
CA CYS A 9 6.29 43.27 -10.30
C CYS A 9 5.39 42.56 -11.30
N GLY A 10 4.29 43.21 -11.68
CA GLY A 10 3.60 42.98 -12.93
C GLY A 10 3.81 44.20 -13.82
N ASP A 11 4.04 43.98 -15.12
CA ASP A 11 3.46 44.79 -16.20
C ASP A 11 3.80 44.16 -17.57
N GLY A 12 2.86 44.24 -18.51
CA GLY A 12 3.13 44.08 -19.94
C GLY A 12 2.04 43.36 -20.74
N PRO A 13 1.77 43.79 -21.98
CA PRO A 13 0.68 44.73 -22.21
C PRO A 13 -0.35 44.30 -23.26
N ALA A 14 -1.37 45.13 -23.38
CA ALA A 14 -2.46 45.10 -24.35
C ALA A 14 -2.00 45.19 -25.81
N VAL A 15 -2.74 44.51 -26.71
CA VAL A 15 -2.92 44.93 -28.10
C VAL A 15 -4.37 44.74 -28.53
N ALA A 16 -4.89 45.77 -29.18
CA ALA A 16 -6.23 45.87 -29.75
C ALA A 16 -6.17 45.80 -31.30
N GLY A 17 -7.32 45.50 -31.92
CA GLY A 17 -7.56 45.54 -33.38
C GLY A 17 -7.48 44.14 -34.00
N TRP A 18 -8.34 43.71 -34.94
CA TRP A 18 -9.10 44.43 -35.95
C TRP A 18 -10.17 43.51 -36.60
N SER A 19 -11.26 44.14 -37.07
CA SER A 19 -12.09 43.78 -38.24
C SER A 19 -12.93 42.49 -38.31
N THR A 20 -14.24 42.71 -38.13
CA THR A 20 -15.38 42.39 -39.03
C THR A 20 -15.18 41.39 -40.18
N LEU A 21 -16.04 40.36 -40.24
CA LEU A 21 -16.69 39.85 -41.47
C LEU A 21 -17.83 38.85 -41.14
N GLY A 22 -19.07 39.15 -41.59
CA GLY A 22 -20.03 38.15 -42.09
C GLY A 22 -21.07 37.54 -41.12
N PRO A 23 -22.37 37.48 -41.50
CA PRO A 23 -23.41 36.83 -40.69
C PRO A 23 -23.38 35.30 -40.82
N PHE A 24 -23.19 34.60 -39.71
CA PHE A 24 -23.27 33.13 -39.65
C PHE A 24 -24.72 32.68 -39.46
N SER A 25 -25.24 31.91 -40.41
CA SER A 25 -26.55 31.26 -40.35
C SER A 25 -26.62 30.22 -39.21
N PRO A 26 -27.73 30.13 -38.46
CA PRO A 26 -27.93 29.07 -37.47
C PRO A 26 -28.43 27.79 -38.15
N SER A 27 -27.53 26.86 -38.45
CA SER A 27 -27.90 25.53 -38.93
C SER A 27 -27.99 24.54 -37.76
N LEU A 28 -29.22 24.09 -37.52
CA LEU A 28 -29.68 22.85 -36.90
C LEU A 28 -28.73 22.13 -35.92
N GLY A 29 -29.17 22.15 -34.66
CA GLY A 29 -28.50 21.52 -33.53
C GLY A 29 -28.16 20.05 -33.75
N HIS A 30 -26.87 19.76 -33.74
CA HIS A 30 -26.39 18.51 -33.17
C HIS A 30 -26.32 18.72 -31.66
N GLY A 31 -27.30 18.16 -30.94
CA GLY A 31 -27.24 18.10 -29.48
C GLY A 31 -25.89 17.55 -29.04
N PRO A 32 -25.36 18.00 -27.88
CA PRO A 32 -24.06 17.57 -27.40
C PRO A 32 -24.05 16.04 -27.37
N LYS A 33 -23.14 15.45 -28.14
CA LYS A 33 -22.79 14.04 -28.08
C LYS A 33 -22.64 13.70 -26.59
N PRO A 34 -23.40 12.74 -26.02
CA PRO A 34 -23.28 12.42 -24.61
C PRO A 34 -21.81 12.08 -24.35
N LEU A 35 -21.16 12.90 -23.53
CA LEU A 35 -19.83 12.61 -23.03
C LEU A 35 -19.91 11.21 -22.41
N PRO A 36 -18.96 10.30 -22.70
CA PRO A 36 -18.93 9.02 -22.00
C PRO A 36 -18.92 9.32 -20.51
N SER A 37 -19.92 8.80 -19.79
CA SER A 37 -20.03 8.93 -18.35
C SER A 37 -18.69 8.59 -17.74
N LEU A 38 -18.00 9.60 -17.20
CA LEU A 38 -16.84 9.41 -16.34
C LEU A 38 -17.31 8.50 -15.20
N ARG A 39 -16.97 7.21 -15.27
CA ARG A 39 -17.19 6.29 -14.16
C ARG A 39 -16.55 6.96 -12.94
N LEU A 40 -17.35 7.16 -11.88
CA LEU A 40 -16.83 7.65 -10.62
C LEU A 40 -15.59 6.81 -10.27
N PRO A 41 -14.51 7.43 -9.79
CA PRO A 41 -13.34 6.68 -9.39
C PRO A 41 -13.79 5.70 -8.29
N CYS A 42 -13.65 4.41 -8.61
CA CYS A 42 -13.58 3.26 -7.71
C CYS A 42 -13.44 3.74 -6.26
N ALA A 43 -14.58 3.85 -5.57
CA ALA A 43 -14.64 4.51 -4.28
C ALA A 43 -13.96 3.60 -3.26
N ILE A 44 -13.12 4.18 -2.39
CA ILE A 44 -12.62 3.47 -1.21
C ILE A 44 -13.85 2.93 -0.48
N ASP A 45 -13.86 1.65 -0.15
CA ASP A 45 -14.96 1.07 0.60
C ASP A 45 -14.97 1.69 2.01
N PRO A 46 -15.96 2.55 2.35
CA PRO A 46 -15.99 3.23 3.64
C PRO A 46 -16.44 2.29 4.76
N ALA A 47 -16.99 1.12 4.42
CA ALA A 47 -17.48 0.11 5.35
C ALA A 47 -16.48 -1.04 5.56
N ALA A 48 -15.30 -0.98 4.92
CA ALA A 48 -14.25 -1.94 5.16
C ALA A 48 -13.83 -1.94 6.65
N ALA A 49 -14.25 -2.97 7.37
CA ALA A 49 -13.88 -3.16 8.76
C ALA A 49 -12.37 -3.47 8.86
N PRO A 50 -11.66 -2.95 9.87
CA PRO A 50 -10.28 -3.35 10.12
C PRO A 50 -10.20 -4.86 10.31
N PRO A 51 -9.08 -5.49 9.96
CA PRO A 51 -8.96 -6.92 10.03
C PRO A 51 -9.07 -7.32 11.50
N PRO A 52 -9.80 -8.39 11.84
CA PRO A 52 -9.94 -8.85 13.22
C PRO A 52 -8.64 -9.44 13.79
N TRP A 53 -7.55 -9.41 13.01
CA TRP A 53 -6.26 -10.00 13.33
C TRP A 53 -5.40 -9.03 14.16
N SER A 54 -5.55 -9.09 15.49
CA SER A 54 -4.59 -8.48 16.40
C SER A 54 -3.22 -9.14 16.24
N LEU A 55 -2.15 -8.34 16.30
CA LEU A 55 -0.80 -8.87 16.16
C LEU A 55 -0.43 -9.63 17.44
N SER A 56 -0.15 -10.91 17.28
CA SER A 56 0.24 -11.80 18.36
C SER A 56 1.48 -12.58 17.97
N ARG A 57 2.23 -13.04 18.97
CA ARG A 57 3.39 -13.91 18.82
C ARG A 57 3.12 -15.11 17.88
N PRO A 58 2.05 -15.91 18.04
CA PRO A 58 1.79 -17.05 17.14
C PRO A 58 1.50 -16.61 15.70
N LEU A 59 0.82 -15.48 15.49
CA LEU A 59 0.57 -14.95 14.14
C LEU A 59 1.88 -14.58 13.44
N LEU A 60 2.75 -13.84 14.12
CA LEU A 60 4.04 -13.43 13.57
C LEU A 60 4.96 -14.62 13.33
N GLN A 61 4.95 -15.61 14.22
CA GLN A 61 5.69 -16.85 14.03
C GLN A 61 5.20 -17.62 12.79
N ALA A 62 3.89 -17.71 12.58
CA ALA A 62 3.31 -18.34 11.39
C ALA A 62 3.72 -17.63 10.08
N VAL A 63 3.95 -16.32 10.09
CA VAL A 63 4.50 -15.59 8.93
C VAL A 63 5.93 -16.03 8.64
N LEU A 64 6.78 -16.13 9.67
CA LEU A 64 8.19 -16.56 9.56
C LEU A 64 8.31 -18.01 9.08
N ASP A 65 7.41 -18.88 9.55
CA ASP A 65 7.37 -20.30 9.20
C ASP A 65 6.75 -20.57 7.82
N ASP A 66 6.46 -19.51 7.06
CA ASP A 66 5.87 -19.60 5.72
C ASP A 66 4.49 -20.29 5.70
N ARG A 67 3.70 -20.15 6.78
CA ARG A 67 2.40 -20.83 6.99
C ARG A 67 1.18 -19.96 6.64
N LEU A 68 1.44 -18.77 6.11
CA LEU A 68 0.43 -17.78 5.71
C LEU A 68 0.73 -17.31 4.29
N SER A 69 -0.27 -16.93 3.50
CA SER A 69 -0.04 -16.41 2.14
C SER A 69 0.66 -15.04 2.16
N ASP A 70 1.45 -14.73 1.13
CA ASP A 70 2.04 -13.40 0.98
C ASP A 70 0.95 -12.34 0.93
N ARG A 71 -0.16 -12.65 0.26
CA ARG A 71 -1.31 -11.75 0.18
C ARG A 71 -1.84 -11.37 1.56
N PHE A 72 -2.01 -12.34 2.46
CA PHE A 72 -2.46 -12.09 3.82
C PHE A 72 -1.47 -11.20 4.59
N VAL A 73 -0.16 -11.46 4.46
CA VAL A 73 0.89 -10.66 5.10
C VAL A 73 0.87 -9.22 4.57
N CYS A 74 0.70 -9.05 3.26
CA CYS A 74 0.55 -7.76 2.62
C CYS A 74 -0.66 -7.00 3.17
N GLU A 75 -1.83 -7.63 3.25
CA GLU A 75 -3.05 -7.01 3.77
C GLU A 75 -2.90 -6.56 5.23
N LEU A 76 -2.26 -7.36 6.09
CA LEU A 76 -1.96 -6.96 7.47
C LEU A 76 -1.15 -5.66 7.54
N ILE A 77 -0.18 -5.49 6.65
CA ILE A 77 0.67 -4.30 6.61
C ILE A 77 -0.08 -3.13 5.97
N TRP A 78 -0.78 -3.35 4.86
CA TRP A 78 -1.53 -2.32 4.15
C TRP A 78 -2.56 -1.64 5.04
N TRP A 79 -3.31 -2.41 5.83
CA TRP A 79 -4.24 -1.88 6.82
C TRP A 79 -3.58 -0.89 7.78
N ARG A 80 -2.38 -1.23 8.26
CA ARG A 80 -1.57 -0.48 9.24
C ARG A 80 -0.82 0.71 8.62
N LEU A 81 -0.48 0.60 7.34
CA LEU A 81 0.00 1.70 6.52
C LEU A 81 -1.12 2.65 6.07
N GLY A 82 -2.38 2.37 6.43
CA GLY A 82 -3.52 3.23 6.08
C GLY A 82 -4.06 3.03 4.67
N TYR A 83 -3.62 2.02 3.92
CA TYR A 83 -4.26 1.64 2.66
C TYR A 83 -5.65 1.05 2.94
N ARG A 84 -6.57 1.20 2.00
CA ARG A 84 -7.93 0.64 2.10
C ARG A 84 -8.33 -0.10 0.84
N PRO A 85 -9.16 -1.15 0.96
CA PRO A 85 -9.70 -1.83 -0.20
C PRO A 85 -10.67 -0.88 -0.91
N VAL A 86 -10.71 -1.02 -2.21
CA VAL A 86 -11.59 -0.30 -3.11
C VAL A 86 -12.67 -1.27 -3.54
N ALA A 87 -13.93 -0.83 -3.51
CA ALA A 87 -15.04 -1.64 -3.94
C ALA A 87 -14.84 -2.07 -5.40
N ALA A 88 -14.93 -3.37 -5.68
CA ALA A 88 -14.88 -3.84 -7.06
C ALA A 88 -16.13 -3.32 -7.81
N ASP A 89 -15.92 -2.72 -8.98
CA ASP A 89 -16.99 -2.18 -9.82
C ASP A 89 -17.88 -3.32 -10.38
N GLY A 90 -18.78 -3.89 -9.58
CA GLY A 90 -19.86 -4.80 -10.01
C GLY A 90 -19.47 -6.03 -10.82
N GLY A 91 -18.18 -6.36 -10.94
CA GLY A 91 -17.68 -7.49 -11.71
C GLY A 91 -17.95 -8.79 -10.98
N ALA A 92 -18.87 -9.59 -11.50
CA ALA A 92 -19.16 -10.93 -11.01
C ALA A 92 -17.94 -11.86 -11.22
N GLY A 93 -17.07 -11.92 -10.23
CA GLY A 93 -15.95 -12.85 -10.14
C GLY A 93 -15.16 -12.65 -8.85
N PRO A 94 -14.48 -13.68 -8.31
CA PRO A 94 -13.60 -13.54 -7.15
C PRO A 94 -12.31 -12.83 -7.57
N GLN A 95 -12.36 -11.52 -7.74
CA GLN A 95 -11.17 -10.71 -8.00
C GLN A 95 -10.62 -10.19 -6.67
N PRO A 96 -9.31 -10.28 -6.41
CA PRO A 96 -8.73 -9.71 -5.20
C PRO A 96 -9.04 -8.22 -5.14
N ALA A 97 -9.51 -7.77 -3.99
CA ALA A 97 -9.83 -6.35 -3.77
C ALA A 97 -8.60 -5.50 -4.13
N ALA A 98 -8.82 -4.48 -4.97
CA ALA A 98 -7.80 -3.48 -5.25
C ALA A 98 -7.60 -2.61 -4.02
N TRP A 99 -6.37 -2.26 -3.67
CA TRP A 99 -6.07 -1.44 -2.50
C TRP A 99 -5.48 -0.10 -2.92
N ARG A 100 -5.90 0.99 -2.28
CA ARG A 100 -5.41 2.34 -2.57
C ARG A 100 -4.91 3.05 -1.32
N ALA A 101 -3.91 3.90 -1.53
CA ALA A 101 -3.42 4.81 -0.52
C ALA A 101 -4.53 5.79 -0.13
N THR A 102 -4.58 6.15 1.14
CA THR A 102 -5.56 7.10 1.67
C THR A 102 -4.83 8.29 2.30
N PRO A 103 -5.54 9.36 2.71
CA PRO A 103 -4.91 10.46 3.47
C PRO A 103 -4.22 10.00 4.77
N ALA A 104 -4.56 8.81 5.31
CA ALA A 104 -3.89 8.22 6.46
C ALA A 104 -2.57 7.52 6.09
N THR A 105 -2.32 7.27 4.80
CA THR A 105 -1.08 6.66 4.32
C THR A 105 0.05 7.67 4.34
N PRO A 106 1.24 7.35 4.88
CA PRO A 106 2.38 8.25 4.86
C PRO A 106 2.71 8.72 3.44
N ALA A 107 3.03 10.01 3.26
CA ALA A 107 3.27 10.60 1.93
C ALA A 107 4.34 9.84 1.13
N ALA A 108 5.45 9.46 1.79
CA ALA A 108 6.53 8.68 1.18
C ALA A 108 6.08 7.31 0.62
N TRP A 109 4.96 6.77 1.11
CA TRP A 109 4.31 5.58 0.58
C TRP A 109 3.29 5.93 -0.49
N ALA A 110 2.39 6.87 -0.22
CA ALA A 110 1.31 7.24 -1.12
C ALA A 110 1.80 7.77 -2.48
N GLU A 111 2.87 8.57 -2.49
CA GLU A 111 3.48 9.14 -3.71
C GLU A 111 4.13 8.06 -4.59
N ARG A 112 4.83 7.11 -3.96
CA ARG A 112 5.56 6.06 -4.66
C ARG A 112 4.68 4.88 -5.05
N PHE A 113 3.66 4.60 -4.25
CA PHE A 113 2.79 3.45 -4.36
C PHE A 113 1.33 3.90 -4.14
N PRO A 114 0.69 4.51 -5.14
CA PRO A 114 -0.71 4.92 -5.04
C PRO A 114 -1.67 3.73 -4.90
N GLY A 115 -1.29 2.58 -5.49
CA GLY A 115 -1.87 1.27 -5.20
C GLY A 115 -0.98 0.48 -4.24
N ALA A 116 -1.59 -0.37 -3.40
CA ALA A 116 -0.83 -1.13 -2.41
C ALA A 116 0.08 -2.17 -3.11
N PRO A 117 1.40 -2.13 -2.89
CA PRO A 117 2.36 -2.98 -3.59
C PRO A 117 2.56 -4.32 -2.90
N GLU A 118 2.95 -5.35 -3.64
CA GLU A 118 3.21 -6.69 -3.09
C GLU A 118 4.56 -6.72 -2.33
N LEU A 119 4.52 -6.57 -1.00
CA LEU A 119 5.70 -6.38 -0.15
C LEU A 119 6.67 -7.57 -0.11
N VAL A 120 6.17 -8.77 -0.41
CA VAL A 120 6.96 -10.01 -0.43
C VAL A 120 7.45 -10.34 -1.84
N ALA A 121 6.60 -10.17 -2.86
CA ALA A 121 6.97 -10.47 -4.24
C ALA A 121 7.83 -9.37 -4.89
N GLU A 122 7.66 -8.11 -4.48
CA GLU A 122 8.32 -6.95 -5.10
C GLU A 122 9.43 -6.35 -4.23
N ARG A 123 10.66 -6.37 -4.74
CA ARG A 123 11.83 -5.77 -4.10
C ARG A 123 11.69 -4.27 -3.75
N PRO A 124 11.20 -3.36 -4.62
CA PRO A 124 11.16 -1.94 -4.28
C PRO A 124 10.25 -1.62 -3.10
N ALA A 125 9.14 -2.34 -2.97
CA ALA A 125 8.21 -2.22 -1.85
C ALA A 125 8.85 -2.71 -0.55
N ASN A 126 9.56 -3.84 -0.60
CA ASN A 126 10.29 -4.37 0.57
C ASN A 126 11.41 -3.43 1.06
N VAL A 127 12.14 -2.80 0.13
CA VAL A 127 13.16 -1.79 0.47
C VAL A 127 12.52 -0.57 1.14
N GLN A 128 11.37 -0.11 0.66
CA GLN A 128 10.63 0.98 1.30
C GLN A 128 10.17 0.59 2.72
N LEU A 129 9.73 -0.66 2.91
CA LEU A 129 9.35 -1.20 4.21
C LEU A 129 10.52 -1.19 5.18
N THR A 130 11.69 -1.65 4.75
CA THR A 130 12.92 -1.64 5.54
C THR A 130 13.32 -0.22 5.97
N ARG A 131 13.21 0.75 5.06
CA ARG A 131 13.51 2.17 5.34
C ARG A 131 12.52 2.81 6.31
N SER A 132 11.30 2.28 6.39
CA SER A 132 10.27 2.76 7.29
C SER A 132 10.44 2.26 8.74
N ILE A 133 11.40 1.38 9.00
CA ILE A 133 11.71 0.86 10.35
C ILE A 133 12.73 1.78 11.03
N PRO A 134 12.38 2.44 12.15
CA PRO A 134 13.32 3.21 12.95
C PRO A 134 14.51 2.37 13.43
N ALA A 135 15.69 2.99 13.53
CA ALA A 135 16.90 2.34 14.03
C ALA A 135 16.73 1.55 15.36
N PRO A 136 16.04 2.06 16.41
CA PRO A 136 15.88 1.32 17.66
C PRO A 136 15.06 0.03 17.49
N PHE A 137 14.26 -0.10 16.43
CA PHE A 137 13.34 -1.22 16.24
C PHE A 137 13.89 -2.30 15.30
N LYS A 138 15.14 -2.17 14.84
CA LYS A 138 15.74 -3.13 13.89
C LYS A 138 16.03 -4.50 14.50
N GLN A 139 16.17 -4.59 15.82
CA GLN A 139 16.51 -5.82 16.55
C GLN A 139 15.29 -6.50 17.22
N LEU A 140 14.07 -5.98 17.00
CA LEU A 140 12.87 -6.50 17.68
C LEU A 140 12.56 -7.96 17.36
N LEU A 141 12.93 -8.46 16.18
CA LEU A 141 12.83 -9.89 15.85
C LEU A 141 13.57 -10.78 16.85
N LYS A 142 14.78 -10.38 17.26
CA LYS A 142 15.58 -11.14 18.20
C LYS A 142 15.08 -10.94 19.63
N GLU A 143 14.76 -9.71 20.00
CA GLU A 143 14.36 -9.35 21.36
C GLU A 143 12.97 -9.89 21.72
N GLN A 144 11.99 -9.76 20.84
CA GLN A 144 10.61 -10.16 21.10
C GLN A 144 10.36 -11.61 20.73
N LEU A 145 10.83 -12.08 19.57
CA LEU A 145 10.52 -13.43 19.06
C LEU A 145 11.64 -14.45 19.28
N GLY A 146 12.82 -14.05 19.76
CA GLY A 146 13.97 -14.94 19.86
C GLY A 146 14.48 -15.43 18.50
N PHE A 147 14.14 -14.72 17.41
CA PHE A 147 14.46 -15.16 16.06
C PHE A 147 15.97 -15.01 15.78
N GLY A 148 16.66 -16.15 15.67
CA GLY A 148 18.11 -16.21 15.42
C GLY A 148 18.51 -16.11 13.94
N GLY A 149 17.54 -16.03 13.02
CA GLY A 149 17.77 -16.09 11.58
C GLY A 149 17.39 -17.45 10.97
N TYR A 150 17.41 -17.52 9.65
CA TYR A 150 17.17 -18.75 8.90
C TYR A 150 18.46 -19.58 8.78
N ARG A 151 18.31 -20.90 8.67
CA ARG A 151 19.45 -21.78 8.35
C ARG A 151 19.93 -21.52 6.91
N ILE A 152 21.18 -21.88 6.61
CA ILE A 152 21.82 -21.63 5.30
C ILE A 152 21.01 -22.23 4.14
N GLY A 153 20.41 -23.40 4.32
CA GLY A 153 19.54 -24.04 3.31
C GLY A 153 18.11 -23.49 3.22
N GLU A 154 17.76 -22.56 4.11
CA GLU A 154 16.42 -21.97 4.24
C GLU A 154 16.41 -20.46 3.92
N LEU A 155 17.56 -19.91 3.52
CA LEU A 155 17.71 -18.49 3.22
C LEU A 155 17.35 -18.21 1.75
N TYR A 156 16.06 -18.05 1.50
CA TYR A 156 15.55 -17.62 0.19
C TYR A 156 14.97 -16.20 0.25
N PRO A 157 14.97 -15.44 -0.87
CA PRO A 157 14.56 -14.04 -0.89
C PRO A 157 13.17 -13.81 -0.28
N ARG A 158 12.23 -14.72 -0.50
CA ARG A 158 10.86 -14.65 0.02
C ARG A 158 10.80 -14.67 1.56
N ARG A 159 11.49 -15.64 2.20
CA ARG A 159 11.59 -15.75 3.66
C ARG A 159 12.26 -14.53 4.27
N THR A 160 13.31 -14.02 3.65
CA THR A 160 13.97 -12.77 4.09
C THR A 160 13.01 -11.58 4.02
N ARG A 161 12.26 -11.44 2.92
CA ARG A 161 11.26 -10.37 2.78
C ARG A 161 10.11 -10.50 3.78
N ARG A 162 9.69 -11.72 4.12
CA ARG A 162 8.73 -12.00 5.21
C ARG A 162 9.27 -11.64 6.59
N ALA A 163 10.54 -11.90 6.87
CA ALA A 163 11.17 -11.46 8.11
C ALA A 163 11.18 -9.92 8.22
N VAL A 164 11.45 -9.21 7.12
CA VAL A 164 11.33 -7.74 7.08
C VAL A 164 9.88 -7.30 7.38
N ALA A 165 8.88 -7.98 6.81
CA ALA A 165 7.47 -7.72 7.09
C ALA A 165 7.14 -7.88 8.59
N VAL A 166 7.58 -8.97 9.21
CA VAL A 166 7.39 -9.21 10.65
C VAL A 166 8.11 -8.16 11.49
N ASN A 167 9.34 -7.79 11.14
CA ASN A 167 10.08 -6.75 11.85
C ASN A 167 9.35 -5.40 11.79
N TRP A 168 8.78 -5.06 10.63
CA TRP A 168 8.00 -3.84 10.49
C TRP A 168 6.71 -3.87 11.34
N LEU A 169 6.02 -5.01 11.40
CA LEU A 169 4.83 -5.18 12.24
C LEU A 169 5.17 -5.01 13.73
N LEU A 170 6.30 -5.55 14.19
CA LEU A 170 6.81 -5.34 15.55
C LEU A 170 7.15 -3.86 15.80
N ALA A 171 7.85 -3.22 14.86
CA ALA A 171 8.19 -1.81 14.96
C ALA A 171 6.94 -0.91 15.01
N HIS A 172 5.89 -1.28 14.29
CA HIS A 172 4.61 -0.58 14.32
C HIS A 172 3.96 -0.69 15.69
N LEU A 173 3.90 -1.88 16.31
CA LEU A 173 3.40 -2.05 17.69
C LEU A 173 4.22 -1.23 18.69
N ALA A 174 5.55 -1.38 18.64
CA ALA A 174 6.46 -0.67 19.54
C ALA A 174 6.32 0.86 19.40
N GLY A 175 6.14 1.36 18.18
CA GLY A 175 5.91 2.77 17.90
C GLY A 175 4.57 3.31 18.43
N GLN A 176 3.59 2.44 18.68
CA GLN A 176 2.33 2.78 19.36
C GLN A 176 2.39 2.53 20.88
N GLY A 177 3.49 1.99 21.41
CA GLY A 177 3.60 1.57 22.81
C GLY A 177 2.80 0.32 23.15
N GLU A 178 2.34 -0.42 22.14
CA GLU A 178 1.54 -1.63 22.31
C GLU A 178 2.46 -2.86 22.50
N PRO A 179 2.28 -3.65 23.57
CA PRO A 179 3.05 -4.87 23.76
C PRO A 179 2.62 -5.95 22.76
N LEU A 180 3.55 -6.85 22.40
CA LEU A 180 3.21 -8.02 21.60
C LEU A 180 2.41 -9.02 22.46
N ALA A 181 1.20 -9.34 22.04
CA ALA A 181 0.37 -10.33 22.74
C ALA A 181 0.93 -11.76 22.57
N ASP A 182 0.96 -12.54 23.65
CA ASP A 182 1.41 -13.94 23.59
C ASP A 182 0.40 -14.89 22.93
N SER A 183 -0.86 -14.49 22.85
CA SER A 183 -1.93 -15.23 22.16
C SER A 183 -2.83 -14.29 21.37
N GLY A 184 -3.51 -14.82 20.35
CA GLY A 184 -4.39 -14.03 19.50
C GLY A 184 -5.06 -14.86 18.42
N PRO A 185 -5.94 -14.24 17.62
CA PRO A 185 -6.62 -14.90 16.52
C PRO A 185 -5.61 -15.32 15.45
N LEU A 186 -5.72 -16.57 14.99
CA LEU A 186 -4.86 -17.15 13.98
C LEU A 186 -5.74 -17.62 12.81
N PRO A 187 -5.43 -17.23 11.56
CA PRO A 187 -6.13 -17.78 10.40
C PRO A 187 -5.76 -19.27 10.22
N PRO A 188 -6.52 -20.01 9.39
CA PRO A 188 -6.13 -21.37 9.00
C PRO A 188 -4.72 -21.39 8.44
N LEU A 189 -3.84 -22.16 9.09
CA LEU A 189 -2.45 -22.28 8.66
C LEU A 189 -2.37 -23.12 7.38
N LEU A 190 -1.61 -22.62 6.42
CA LEU A 190 -1.30 -23.33 5.20
C LEU A 190 -0.09 -24.24 5.42
N ASP A 191 0.00 -25.30 4.63
CA ASP A 191 1.23 -26.08 4.52
C ASP A 191 2.30 -25.26 3.83
N SER A 192 3.55 -25.40 4.27
CA SER A 192 4.66 -24.69 3.65
C SER A 192 4.73 -25.03 2.15
N PRO A 193 4.91 -24.03 1.28
CA PRO A 193 4.86 -24.25 -0.16
C PRO A 193 6.02 -25.14 -0.61
N PRO A 194 5.78 -26.08 -1.55
CA PRO A 194 6.82 -26.98 -2.03
C PRO A 194 7.91 -26.24 -2.81
N ASP A 195 7.56 -25.13 -3.48
CA ASP A 195 8.49 -24.20 -4.10
C ASP A 195 8.47 -22.85 -3.37
N PRO A 196 9.56 -22.48 -2.67
CA PRO A 196 9.65 -21.22 -1.93
C PRO A 196 9.69 -19.96 -2.82
N VAL A 197 9.89 -20.09 -4.12
CA VAL A 197 9.91 -18.96 -5.08
C VAL A 197 8.51 -18.63 -5.59
N VAL A 198 7.68 -19.66 -5.79
CA VAL A 198 6.29 -19.53 -6.26
C VAL A 198 5.35 -19.22 -5.10
N GLY A 199 5.49 -19.95 -4.01
CA GLY A 199 4.73 -19.70 -2.80
C GLY A 199 3.37 -20.38 -2.67
N HIS A 200 2.47 -19.78 -1.88
CA HIS A 200 1.13 -20.33 -1.65
C HIS A 200 0.22 -20.08 -2.86
N PRO A 201 -0.87 -20.87 -3.02
CA PRO A 201 -1.84 -20.63 -4.08
C PRO A 201 -2.37 -19.19 -4.08
N GLY A 202 -2.20 -18.50 -5.21
CA GLY A 202 -2.63 -17.11 -5.39
C GLY A 202 -1.58 -16.05 -5.06
N ASP A 203 -0.43 -16.43 -4.50
CA ASP A 203 0.69 -15.52 -4.32
C ASP A 203 1.40 -15.23 -5.65
N ARG A 204 2.02 -14.04 -5.73
CA ARG A 204 2.84 -13.69 -6.90
C ARG A 204 4.23 -14.29 -6.76
N PRO A 205 4.82 -14.78 -7.86
CA PRO A 205 6.20 -15.24 -7.84
C PRO A 205 7.13 -14.08 -7.50
N VAL A 206 8.19 -14.40 -6.76
CA VAL A 206 9.20 -13.42 -6.34
C VAL A 206 10.00 -12.93 -7.55
N ALA A 207 9.98 -11.61 -7.78
CA ALA A 207 10.79 -10.92 -8.79
C ALA A 207 12.11 -10.36 -8.23
#